data_AF-J7SIG0-F1
#
_entry.id   AF-J7SIG0-F1
#
_cell.length_a   1.000
_cell.length_b   1.000
_cell.length_c   1.000
_cell.angle_alpha   90.00
_cell.angle_beta   90.00
_cell.angle_gamma   90.00
#
_symmetry.space_group_name_H-M   'P 1'
#
loop_
_entity.id
_entity.type
_entity.pdbx_description
1 polymer ?
#
loop_
_entity_poly.entity_id
_entity_poly.type
_entity_poly.pdbx_seq_one_letter_code
_entity_poly.pdbx_strand_id
1 'polypeptide(L)'
;MVKKAYSVETKLACIEMKKAGKSNKVIMDTLGIKNVSQVKTWWQWYQNDELYRFHQPVGKQYTYGKGMKQLSKVEQLRLQVELLKKYQSLVRESTK
;
A
#
# COMPACT_ATOMS: atom_id res chain seq x y z
N MET A 1 -9.58 11.18 15.96
CA MET A 1 -8.33 10.40 15.76
C MET A 1 -7.82 10.62 14.34
N VAL A 2 -6.62 11.18 14.19
CA VAL A 2 -5.99 11.37 12.86
C VAL A 2 -5.49 10.01 12.36
N LYS A 3 -5.96 9.57 11.18
CA LYS A 3 -5.46 8.34 10.54
C LYS A 3 -4.07 8.63 9.98
N LYS A 4 -3.03 8.00 10.55
CA LYS A 4 -1.67 8.06 10.00
C LYS A 4 -1.62 7.25 8.71
N ALA A 5 -1.31 7.92 7.60
CA ALA A 5 -1.02 7.25 6.34
C ALA A 5 0.44 6.75 6.36
N TYR A 6 0.64 5.48 6.02
CA TYR A 6 1.98 4.91 5.82
C TYR A 6 2.25 4.82 4.32
N SER A 7 3.48 5.14 3.91
CA SER A 7 3.90 5.02 2.52
C SER A 7 3.90 3.57 2.06
N VAL A 8 3.90 3.35 0.74
CA VAL A 8 3.99 1.99 0.17
C VAL A 8 5.28 1.31 0.61
N GLU A 9 6.38 2.06 0.68
CA GLU A 9 7.69 1.59 1.14
C GLU A 9 7.64 1.03 2.56
N THR A 10 7.00 1.74 3.51
CA THR A 10 6.85 1.25 4.88
C THR A 10 6.05 -0.06 4.93
N LYS A 11 5.02 -0.18 4.08
CA LYS A 11 4.20 -1.41 4.00
C LYS A 11 5.02 -2.58 3.44
N LEU A 12 5.82 -2.35 2.40
CA LEU A 12 6.71 -3.37 1.83
C LEU A 12 7.81 -3.77 2.81
N ALA A 13 8.44 -2.82 3.49
CA ALA A 13 9.44 -3.10 4.53
C ALA A 13 8.86 -3.97 5.66
N CYS A 14 7.60 -3.73 6.04
CA CYS A 14 6.89 -4.58 7.00
C CYS A 14 6.78 -6.04 6.53
N ILE A 15 6.53 -6.27 5.24
CA ILE A 15 6.45 -7.63 4.66
C ILE A 15 7.82 -8.30 4.67
N GLU A 16 8.88 -7.60 4.28
CA GLU A 16 10.24 -8.14 4.28
C GLU A 16 10.70 -8.54 5.69
N MET A 17 10.43 -7.69 6.70
CA MET A 17 10.71 -8.06 8.10
C MET A 17 9.87 -9.24 8.58
N LYS A 18 8.63 -9.37 8.10
CA LYS A 18 7.77 -10.53 8.43
C LYS A 18 8.28 -11.83 7.83
N LYS A 19 8.71 -11.80 6.56
CA LYS A 19 9.38 -12.94 5.89
C LYS A 19 10.65 -13.35 6.63
N ALA A 20 11.40 -12.38 7.14
CA ALA A 20 12.59 -12.60 7.97
C ALA A 20 12.28 -13.10 9.40
N GLY A 21 11.02 -13.47 9.70
CA GLY A 21 10.63 -14.05 10.99
C GLY A 21 10.61 -13.07 12.16
N LYS A 22 10.66 -11.75 11.91
CA LYS A 22 10.66 -10.76 13.00
C LYS A 22 9.29 -10.71 13.70
N SER A 23 9.33 -10.46 15.01
CA SER A 23 8.13 -10.30 15.82
C SER A 23 7.41 -8.98 15.48
N ASN A 24 6.09 -8.93 15.69
CA ASN A 24 5.31 -7.74 15.37
C ASN A 24 5.78 -6.51 16.17
N LYS A 25 6.27 -6.72 17.40
CA LYS A 25 6.79 -5.64 18.26
C LYS A 25 8.01 -4.99 17.63
N VAL A 26 8.98 -5.79 17.18
CA VAL A 26 10.19 -5.31 16.51
C VAL A 26 9.85 -4.55 15.23
N ILE A 27 8.89 -5.05 14.45
CA ILE A 27 8.43 -4.39 13.21
C ILE A 27 7.77 -3.04 13.53
N MET A 28 6.93 -2.99 14.56
CA MET A 28 6.26 -1.75 14.99
C MET A 28 7.26 -0.69 15.43
N ASP A 29 8.23 -1.08 16.25
CA ASP A 29 9.25 -0.16 16.78
C ASP A 29 10.17 0.34 15.65
N THR A 30 10.60 -0.54 14.75
CA THR A 30 11.51 -0.20 13.63
C THR A 30 10.84 0.72 12.60
N LEU A 31 9.57 0.46 12.26
CA LEU A 31 8.85 1.20 11.21
C LEU A 31 7.97 2.33 11.76
N GLY A 32 7.97 2.56 13.08
CA GLY A 32 7.14 3.57 13.74
C GLY A 32 5.63 3.34 13.53
N ILE A 33 5.21 2.07 13.47
CA ILE A 33 3.82 1.67 13.30
C ILE A 33 3.15 1.60 14.67
N LYS A 34 2.12 2.43 14.88
CA LYS A 34 1.46 2.52 16.19
C LYS A 34 0.55 1.32 16.53
N ASN A 35 0.02 0.62 15.51
CA ASN A 35 -1.01 -0.39 15.73
C ASN A 35 -0.62 -1.74 15.11
N VAL A 36 -0.59 -2.77 15.95
CA VAL A 36 -0.29 -4.16 15.55
C VAL A 36 -1.25 -4.71 14.50
N SER A 37 -2.50 -4.27 14.51
CA SER A 37 -3.50 -4.72 13.53
C SER A 37 -3.10 -4.32 12.12
N GLN A 38 -2.41 -3.20 11.91
CA GLN A 38 -1.92 -2.82 10.59
C GLN A 38 -0.88 -3.81 10.06
N VAL A 39 0.07 -4.22 10.91
CA VAL A 39 1.08 -5.22 10.57
C VAL A 39 0.41 -6.55 10.17
N LYS A 40 -0.59 -6.98 10.95
CA LYS A 40 -1.35 -8.21 10.65
C LYS A 40 -2.14 -8.11 9.33
N THR A 41 -2.84 -7.00 9.11
CA THR A 41 -3.62 -6.78 7.89
C THR A 41 -2.72 -6.74 6.64
N TRP A 42 -1.59 -6.04 6.70
CA TRP A 42 -0.65 -6.00 5.56
C TRP A 42 -0.07 -7.38 5.27
N TRP A 43 0.28 -8.14 6.31
CA TRP A 43 0.72 -9.51 6.15
C TRP A 43 -0.34 -10.39 5.48
N GLN A 44 -1.60 -10.29 5.90
CA GLN A 44 -2.71 -11.03 5.29
C GLN A 44 -2.91 -10.66 3.82
N TRP A 45 -2.85 -9.37 3.47
CA TRP A 45 -2.93 -8.94 2.07
C TRP A 45 -1.79 -9.50 1.23
N TYR A 46 -0.58 -9.56 1.78
CA TYR A 46 0.54 -10.20 1.10
C TYR A 46 0.30 -11.71 0.89
N GLN A 47 -0.19 -12.42 1.90
CA GLN A 47 -0.52 -13.85 1.79
C GLN A 47 -1.62 -14.14 0.77
N ASN A 48 -2.54 -13.19 0.56
CA ASN A 48 -3.65 -13.30 -0.39
C ASN A 48 -3.32 -12.74 -1.79
N ASP A 49 -2.07 -12.34 -2.06
CA ASP A 49 -1.64 -11.67 -3.30
C ASP A 49 -2.42 -10.36 -3.61
N GLU A 50 -2.84 -9.64 -2.56
CA GLU A 50 -3.62 -8.41 -2.65
C GLU A 50 -2.77 -7.14 -2.51
N LEU A 51 -1.52 -7.17 -3.00
CA LEU A 51 -0.57 -6.06 -2.87
C LEU A 51 -1.06 -4.76 -3.52
N TYR A 52 -1.96 -4.83 -4.51
CA TYR A 52 -2.61 -3.66 -5.11
C TYR A 52 -3.29 -2.75 -4.06
N ARG A 53 -3.71 -3.30 -2.91
CA ARG A 53 -4.30 -2.55 -1.79
C ARG A 53 -3.34 -1.56 -1.15
N PHE A 54 -2.02 -1.75 -1.28
CA PHE A 54 -1.02 -0.84 -0.69
C PHE A 54 -1.07 0.56 -1.31
N HIS A 55 -1.54 0.66 -2.55
CA HIS A 55 -1.69 1.92 -3.27
C HIS A 55 -2.99 2.67 -2.96
N GLN A 56 -3.92 2.08 -2.19
CA GLN A 56 -5.18 2.75 -1.87
C GLN A 56 -4.95 3.99 -0.99
N PRO A 57 -5.54 5.15 -1.36
CA PRO A 57 -5.45 6.36 -0.56
C PRO A 57 -6.22 6.20 0.76
N VAL A 58 -5.67 6.76 1.83
CA VAL A 58 -6.28 6.70 3.16
C VAL A 58 -7.52 7.59 3.18
N GLY A 59 -8.65 7.02 3.61
CA GLY A 59 -9.89 7.78 3.80
C GLY A 59 -10.93 7.63 2.67
N LYS A 60 -10.59 6.98 1.54
CA LYS A 60 -11.63 6.51 0.62
C LYS A 60 -12.25 5.23 1.17
N GLN A 61 -13.58 5.16 1.17
CA GLN A 61 -14.29 3.96 1.58
C GLN A 61 -13.96 2.82 0.61
N TYR A 62 -13.60 1.68 1.17
CA TYR A 62 -13.32 0.47 0.42
C TYR A 62 -14.61 -0.06 -0.22
N THR A 63 -14.64 -0.18 -1.54
CA THR A 63 -15.70 -0.92 -2.24
C THR A 63 -15.34 -2.40 -2.26
N TYR A 64 -15.86 -3.16 -1.29
CA TYR A 64 -15.72 -4.61 -1.21
C TYR A 64 -16.16 -5.25 -2.54
N GLY A 65 -15.26 -6.00 -3.19
CA GLY A 65 -15.50 -6.65 -4.48
C GLY A 65 -14.86 -5.96 -5.69
N LYS A 66 -14.66 -4.63 -5.69
CA LYS A 66 -14.14 -3.90 -6.87
C LYS A 66 -12.61 -4.01 -7.02
N GLY A 67 -12.13 -5.12 -7.60
CA GLY A 67 -10.78 -5.21 -8.17
C GLY A 67 -10.71 -4.51 -9.54
N MET A 68 -9.51 -4.36 -10.12
CA MET A 68 -9.34 -3.79 -11.48
C MET A 68 -10.28 -4.42 -12.52
N LYS A 69 -10.51 -5.75 -12.43
CA LYS A 69 -11.41 -6.49 -13.32
C LYS A 69 -12.88 -6.06 -13.27
N GLN A 70 -13.33 -5.43 -12.19
CA GLN A 70 -14.72 -4.96 -12.03
C GLN A 70 -14.89 -3.46 -12.34
N LEU A 71 -13.80 -2.75 -12.61
CA LEU A 71 -13.86 -1.35 -13.05
C LEU A 71 -14.29 -1.30 -14.51
N SER A 72 -15.09 -0.29 -14.86
CA SER A 72 -15.34 0.03 -16.26
C SER A 72 -14.02 0.35 -16.97
N LYS A 73 -13.96 0.13 -18.29
CA LYS A 73 -12.77 0.45 -19.10
C LYS A 73 -12.28 1.88 -18.87
N VAL A 74 -13.20 2.82 -18.69
CA VAL A 74 -12.91 4.23 -18.43
C VAL A 74 -12.25 4.44 -17.05
N GLU A 75 -12.76 3.80 -16.01
CA GLU A 75 -12.17 3.88 -14.66
C GLU A 75 -10.77 3.24 -14.62
N GLN A 76 -10.59 2.10 -15.29
CA GLN A 76 -9.27 1.46 -15.42
C GLN A 76 -8.26 2.38 -16.11
N LEU A 77 -8.66 2.99 -17.22
CA LEU A 77 -7.81 3.91 -17.99
C LEU A 77 -7.46 5.17 -17.18
N ARG A 78 -8.42 5.74 -16.44
CA ARG A 78 -8.15 6.89 -15.57
C ARG A 78 -7.08 6.56 -14.53
N LEU A 79 -7.20 5.38 -13.91
CA LEU A 79 -6.24 4.92 -12.89
C LEU A 79 -4.84 4.68 -13.50
N GLN A 80 -4.76 4.09 -14.70
CA GLN A 80 -3.49 3.90 -15.41
C GLN A 80 -2.84 5.24 -15.77
N VAL A 81 -3.61 6.20 -16.28
CA VAL A 81 -3.09 7.54 -16.62
C VAL A 81 -2.57 8.25 -15.37
N GLU A 82 -3.27 8.15 -14.24
CA GLU A 82 -2.84 8.74 -12.97
C GLU A 82 -1.52 8.13 -12.47
N LEU A 83 -1.38 6.80 -12.55
CA LEU A 83 -0.14 6.09 -12.25
C LEU A 83 1.02 6.53 -13.15
N LEU A 84 0.79 6.59 -14.47
CA LEU A 84 1.81 7.01 -15.44
C LEU A 84 2.29 8.44 -15.19
N LYS A 85 1.38 9.37 -14.87
CA LYS A 85 1.73 10.75 -14.51
C LYS A 85 2.63 10.79 -13.27
N LYS A 86 2.34 9.97 -12.26
CA LYS A 86 3.15 9.89 -11.04
C LYS A 86 4.54 9.30 -11.30
N TYR A 87 4.67 8.29 -12.15
CA TYR A 87 5.99 7.80 -12.56
C TYR A 87 6.78 8.86 -13.32
N GLN A 88 6.12 9.60 -14.21
CA GLN A 88 6.77 10.66 -14.97
C GLN A 88 7.28 11.79 -14.08
N SER A 89 6.55 12.15 -13.01
CA SER A 89 7.03 13.15 -12.04
C SER A 89 8.26 12.65 -11.28
N LEU A 90 8.26 11.41 -10.81
CA LEU A 90 9.40 10.80 -10.12
C LEU A 90 10.64 10.71 -11.00
N VAL A 91 10.49 10.32 -12.27
CA VAL A 91 11.60 10.28 -13.23
C VAL A 91 12.19 11.67 -13.46
N ARG A 92 11.33 12.71 -13.55
CA ARG A 92 11.76 14.10 -13.71
C ARG A 92 12.44 14.66 -12.46
N GLU A 93 12.04 14.21 -11.27
CA GLU A 93 12.69 14.58 -10.01
C GLU A 93 14.04 13.88 -9.85
N SER A 94 14.17 12.63 -10.30
CA SER A 94 15.42 11.85 -10.24
C SER A 94 16.48 12.27 -11.27
N THR A 95 16.11 13.04 -12.29
CA THR A 95 17.00 13.50 -13.37
C THR A 95 17.44 14.96 -13.20
N LYS A 96 17.09 15.59 -12.07
CA LYS A 96 17.63 16.86 -11.60
C LYS A 96 18.69 16.62 -10.54
#